data_AF-A0A9D2ARI2-F1
#
_entry.id   AF-A0A9D2ARI2-F1
#
_cell.length_a   1.000
_cell.length_b   1.000
_cell.length_c   1.000
_cell.angle_alpha   90.00
_cell.angle_beta   90.00
_cell.angle_gamma   90.00
#
_symmetry.space_group_name_H-M   'P 1'
#
loop_
_entity.id
_entity.type
_entity.pdbx_description
1 polymer ?
#
loop_
_entity_poly.entity_id
_entity_poly.type
_entity_poly.pdbx_seq_one_letter_code
_entity_poly.pdbx_strand_id
1 'polypeptide(L)'
;SMMGSGGLIVMDEDNCMVDIAKFFLEFTVDESCGKCTACRIGTKRLYEMLCKVTDGTATMEDLDRMEELCYYIKENSLCGLGQTAPNPVLSTLHYFRDEYEAHVRDKRCPAGVCKKLLRYQIVADKCKGCTLCARNCPVGAITGSVKEPHVIDPEKCIKCGVCMEKCRFGAVIKA
;
A
#
# COMPACT_ATOMS: atom_id res chain seq x y z
N SER A 1 15.37 19.73 -8.32
CA SER A 1 15.98 18.40 -8.24
C SER A 1 17.26 18.46 -7.43
N MET A 2 17.35 17.72 -6.32
CA MET A 2 18.61 17.46 -5.62
C MET A 2 19.00 16.02 -5.93
N MET A 3 20.05 15.82 -6.73
CA MET A 3 20.66 14.50 -6.88
C MET A 3 21.74 14.42 -5.80
N GLY A 4 21.46 13.68 -4.72
CA GLY A 4 22.37 13.51 -3.58
C GLY A 4 23.59 12.67 -3.93
N SER A 5 23.55 11.38 -3.63
CA SER A 5 24.66 10.43 -3.86
C SER A 5 24.76 9.89 -5.30
N GLY A 6 23.87 10.30 -6.21
CA GLY A 6 23.77 9.73 -7.56
C GLY A 6 23.08 8.36 -7.64
N GLY A 7 22.45 7.90 -6.55
CA GLY A 7 21.66 6.67 -6.55
C GLY A 7 20.36 6.81 -7.36
N LEU A 8 20.07 5.82 -8.21
CA LEU A 8 18.84 5.72 -8.98
C LEU A 8 18.16 4.39 -8.65
N ILE A 9 16.87 4.46 -8.31
CA ILE A 9 16.02 3.28 -8.11
C ILE A 9 14.95 3.34 -9.20
N VAL A 10 14.84 2.26 -9.98
CA VAL A 10 13.83 2.13 -11.04
C VAL A 10 12.72 1.22 -10.52
N MET A 11 11.47 1.67 -10.67
CA MET A 11 10.27 0.95 -10.26
C MET A 11 9.34 0.83 -11.46
N ASP A 12 8.62 -0.28 -11.54
CA ASP A 12 7.58 -0.54 -12.55
C ASP A 12 6.16 -0.30 -11.99
N GLU A 13 5.14 -0.52 -12.81
CA GLU A 13 3.72 -0.38 -12.47
C GLU A 13 3.20 -1.37 -11.41
N ASP A 14 3.96 -2.42 -11.09
CA ASP A 14 3.62 -3.39 -10.04
C ASP A 14 4.05 -2.91 -8.65
N ASN A 15 4.64 -1.71 -8.55
CA ASN A 15 5.01 -1.06 -7.29
C ASN A 15 3.97 -0.01 -6.87
N CYS A 16 3.62 0.02 -5.59
CA CYS A 16 2.71 1.03 -5.04
C CYS A 16 3.51 2.24 -4.55
N MET A 17 3.30 3.42 -5.15
CA MET A 17 4.07 4.62 -4.80
C MET A 17 3.76 5.12 -3.38
N VAL A 18 2.55 4.85 -2.88
CA VAL A 18 2.17 5.13 -1.48
C VAL A 18 2.99 4.29 -0.50
N ASP A 19 3.20 3.01 -0.81
CA ASP A 19 3.96 2.07 0.02
C ASP A 19 5.46 2.38 0.00
N ILE A 20 5.97 2.80 -1.18
CA ILE A 20 7.35 3.28 -1.33
C ILE A 20 7.60 4.53 -0.48
N ALA A 21 6.69 5.51 -0.53
CA ALA A 21 6.82 6.72 0.30
C ALA A 21 6.81 6.37 1.80
N LYS A 22 5.98 5.41 2.20
CA LYS A 22 5.92 4.89 3.57
C LYS A 22 7.23 4.22 3.99
N PHE A 23 7.81 3.36 3.14
CA PHE A 23 9.08 2.69 3.40
C PHE A 23 10.23 3.68 3.64
N PHE A 24 10.39 4.69 2.78
CA PHE A 24 11.45 5.69 2.97
C PHE A 24 11.22 6.57 4.20
N LEU A 25 9.97 6.87 4.51
CA LEU A 25 9.65 7.67 5.70
C LEU A 25 9.89 6.87 6.98
N GLU A 26 9.57 5.57 7.01
CA GLU A 26 9.85 4.67 8.14
C GLU A 26 11.33 4.67 8.49
N PHE A 27 12.20 4.47 7.48
CA PHE A 27 13.64 4.58 7.65
C PHE A 27 14.06 5.94 8.26
N THR A 28 13.46 7.03 7.78
CA THR A 28 13.77 8.37 8.29
C THR A 28 13.29 8.61 9.72
N VAL A 29 12.19 7.95 10.12
CA VAL A 29 11.70 7.96 11.51
C VAL A 29 12.69 7.25 12.43
N ASP A 30 13.18 6.08 12.02
CA ASP A 30 14.13 5.27 12.79
C ASP A 30 15.50 5.93 12.93
N GLU A 31 15.98 6.58 11.87
CA GLU A 31 17.28 7.29 11.86
C GLU A 31 17.20 8.72 12.42
N SER A 32 16.03 9.15 12.91
CA SER A 32 15.88 10.48 13.49
C SER A 32 16.73 10.62 14.76
N CYS A 33 17.64 11.61 14.78
CA CYS A 33 18.43 11.93 15.98
C CYS A 33 17.60 12.51 17.13
N GLY A 34 16.30 12.79 16.91
CA GLY A 34 15.36 13.19 17.95
C GLY A 34 15.50 14.62 18.48
N LYS A 35 16.37 15.45 17.90
CA LYS A 35 16.72 16.79 18.42
C LYS A 35 15.62 17.85 18.26
N CYS A 36 14.95 17.91 17.11
CA CYS A 36 13.89 18.89 16.85
C CYS A 36 12.51 18.23 16.85
N THR A 37 11.53 18.92 17.44
CA THR A 37 10.16 18.42 17.60
C THR A 37 9.48 18.21 16.25
N ALA A 38 9.66 19.13 15.30
CA ALA A 38 9.08 19.03 13.96
C ALA A 38 9.50 17.73 13.25
N CYS A 39 10.79 17.39 13.26
CA CYS A 39 11.25 16.12 12.70
C CYS A 39 10.79 14.94 13.57
N ARG A 40 11.17 14.87 14.85
CA ARG A 40 10.94 13.68 15.70
C ARG A 40 9.47 13.26 15.80
N ILE A 41 8.58 14.23 15.96
CA ILE A 41 7.14 13.95 16.14
C ILE A 41 6.42 14.01 14.79
N GLY A 42 6.75 14.99 13.95
CA GLY A 42 6.07 15.18 12.67
C GLY A 42 6.27 14.01 11.71
N THR A 43 7.50 13.49 11.55
CA THR A 43 7.74 12.35 10.64
C THR A 43 7.03 11.09 11.12
N LYS A 44 7.02 10.85 12.43
CA LYS A 44 6.26 9.74 13.03
C LYS A 44 4.76 9.89 12.76
N ARG A 45 4.20 11.09 12.92
CA ARG A 45 2.78 11.35 12.67
C ARG A 45 2.43 11.18 11.20
N LEU A 46 3.30 11.64 10.31
CA LEU A 46 3.16 11.46 8.87
C LEU A 46 3.22 9.97 8.47
N TYR A 47 4.10 9.18 9.08
CA TYR A 47 4.17 7.74 8.89
C TYR A 47 2.88 7.04 9.37
N GLU A 48 2.34 7.42 10.54
CA GLU A 48 1.04 6.91 11.03
C GLU A 48 -0.10 7.22 10.04
N MET A 49 -0.09 8.39 9.41
CA MET A 49 -1.07 8.75 8.38
C MET A 49 -0.91 7.91 7.10
N LEU A 50 0.32 7.68 6.63
CA LEU A 50 0.57 6.75 5.51
C LEU A 50 0.12 5.33 5.83
N CYS A 51 0.34 4.86 7.07
CA CYS A 51 -0.22 3.58 7.54
C CYS A 51 -1.72 3.54 7.37
N LYS A 52 -2.45 4.59 7.80
CA LYS A 52 -3.91 4.69 7.58
C LYS A 52 -4.29 4.60 6.10
N VAL A 53 -3.51 5.22 5.20
CA VAL A 53 -3.75 5.15 3.74
C VAL A 53 -3.55 3.71 3.25
N THR A 54 -2.41 3.08 3.54
CA THR A 54 -2.12 1.68 3.13
C THR A 54 -3.04 0.64 3.78
N ASP A 55 -3.68 1.00 4.90
CA ASP A 55 -4.65 0.18 5.61
C ASP A 55 -6.09 0.38 5.12
N GLY A 56 -6.35 1.41 4.31
CA GLY A 56 -7.69 1.76 3.84
C GLY A 56 -8.58 2.44 4.88
N THR A 57 -8.02 2.97 5.96
CA THR A 57 -8.77 3.65 7.02
C THR A 57 -8.64 5.17 6.97
N ALA A 58 -7.83 5.69 6.04
CA ALA A 58 -7.72 7.13 5.79
C ALA A 58 -8.97 7.69 5.09
N THR A 59 -9.12 9.01 5.24
CA THR A 59 -10.14 9.86 4.62
C THR A 59 -9.49 10.84 3.63
N MET A 60 -10.28 11.49 2.78
CA MET A 60 -9.74 12.51 1.86
C MET A 60 -9.09 13.68 2.61
N GLU A 61 -9.68 14.08 3.74
CA GLU A 61 -9.14 15.12 4.62
C GLU A 61 -7.79 14.72 5.23
N ASP A 62 -7.53 13.42 5.43
CA ASP A 62 -6.21 12.97 5.88
C ASP A 62 -5.12 13.28 4.83
N LEU A 63 -5.43 13.25 3.53
CA LEU A 63 -4.45 13.55 2.47
C LEU A 63 -4.05 15.03 2.49
N ASP A 64 -5.02 15.92 2.66
CA ASP A 64 -4.74 17.36 2.73
C ASP A 64 -3.92 17.68 4.00
N ARG A 65 -4.30 17.09 5.14
CA ARG A 65 -3.54 17.20 6.40
C ARG A 65 -2.12 16.63 6.29
N MET A 66 -1.93 15.55 5.52
CA MET A 66 -0.60 14.98 5.27
C MET A 66 0.28 15.97 4.51
N GLU A 67 -0.27 16.61 3.48
CA GLU A 67 0.46 17.60 2.69
C GLU A 67 0.84 18.82 3.55
N GLU A 68 -0.09 19.34 4.36
CA GLU A 68 0.19 20.43 5.31
C GLU A 68 1.31 20.06 6.30
N LEU A 69 1.24 18.86 6.88
CA LEU A 69 2.25 18.36 7.80
C LEU A 69 3.62 18.21 7.12
N CYS A 70 3.65 17.80 5.85
CA CYS A 70 4.89 17.72 5.08
C CYS A 70 5.59 19.08 4.98
N TYR A 71 4.86 20.15 4.62
CA TYR A 71 5.42 21.50 4.57
C TYR A 71 5.87 21.99 5.95
N TYR A 72 5.06 21.74 6.99
CA TYR A 72 5.43 22.09 8.35
C TYR A 72 6.75 21.44 8.79
N ILE A 73 6.93 20.14 8.56
CA ILE A 73 8.17 19.41 8.90
C ILE A 73 9.35 20.01 8.12
N LYS A 74 9.15 20.28 6.83
CA LYS A 74 10.17 20.80 5.94
C LYS A 74 10.69 22.17 6.38
N GLU A 75 9.81 23.07 6.77
CA GLU A 75 10.15 24.45 7.14
C GLU A 75 10.70 24.58 8.57
N ASN A 76 10.28 23.69 9.48
CA ASN A 76 10.57 23.80 10.92
C ASN A 76 11.64 22.82 11.41
N SER A 77 12.25 22.03 10.52
CA SER A 77 13.34 21.11 10.87
C SER A 77 14.71 21.79 10.87
N LEU A 78 15.54 21.46 11.87
CA LEU A 78 16.85 22.09 12.08
C LEU A 78 17.95 21.65 11.12
N CYS A 79 17.82 20.49 10.47
CA CYS A 79 18.87 19.92 9.63
C CYS A 79 18.30 19.37 8.32
N GLY A 80 19.19 19.12 7.34
CA GLY A 80 18.82 18.62 6.01
C GLY A 80 17.96 17.35 6.05
N LEU A 81 18.27 16.39 6.93
CA LEU A 81 17.49 15.15 7.05
C LEU A 81 16.01 15.45 7.31
N GLY A 82 15.70 16.26 8.34
CA GLY A 82 14.32 16.61 8.66
C GLY A 82 13.66 17.45 7.57
N GLN A 83 14.40 18.36 6.93
CA GLN A 83 13.89 19.17 5.82
C GLN A 83 13.55 18.33 4.59
N THR A 84 14.27 17.23 4.36
CA THR A 84 14.06 16.34 3.21
C THR A 84 13.19 15.12 3.51
N ALA A 85 12.97 14.79 4.78
CA ALA A 85 12.16 13.65 5.23
C ALA A 85 10.76 13.58 4.56
N PRO A 86 10.01 14.69 4.38
CA PRO A 86 8.69 14.62 3.76
C PRO A 86 8.72 14.61 2.21
N ASN A 87 9.89 14.75 1.58
CA ASN A 87 9.98 14.84 0.11
C ASN A 87 9.45 13.61 -0.65
N PRO A 88 9.67 12.35 -0.20
CA PRO A 88 9.05 11.19 -0.84
C PRO A 88 7.53 11.32 -0.89
N VAL A 89 6.91 11.71 0.23
CA VAL A 89 5.46 11.88 0.34
C VAL A 89 4.94 13.03 -0.51
N LEU A 90 5.59 14.19 -0.49
CA LEU A 90 5.21 15.33 -1.33
C LEU A 90 5.30 14.97 -2.82
N SER A 91 6.35 14.26 -3.22
CA SER A 91 6.56 13.87 -4.62
C SER A 91 5.50 12.88 -5.08
N THR A 92 5.21 11.86 -4.27
CA THR A 92 4.21 10.85 -4.62
C THR A 92 2.78 11.40 -4.55
N LEU A 93 2.48 12.30 -3.61
CA LEU A 93 1.21 13.04 -3.61
C LEU A 93 1.03 13.92 -4.85
N HIS A 94 2.12 14.48 -5.38
CA HIS A 94 2.05 15.33 -6.58
C HIS A 94 1.89 14.52 -7.87
N TYR A 95 2.69 13.48 -8.06
CA TYR A 95 2.72 12.72 -9.32
C TYR A 95 1.77 11.53 -9.38
N PHE A 96 1.39 10.98 -8.22
CA PHE A 96 0.58 9.74 -8.09
C PHE A 96 -0.62 9.96 -7.16
N ARG A 97 -1.22 11.15 -7.19
CA ARG A 97 -2.38 11.50 -6.31
C ARG A 97 -3.54 10.52 -6.49
N ASP A 98 -3.74 10.06 -7.72
CA ASP A 98 -4.74 9.05 -8.09
C ASP A 98 -4.54 7.73 -7.34
N GLU A 99 -3.30 7.30 -7.12
CA GLU A 99 -3.04 6.12 -6.27
C GLU A 99 -3.48 6.36 -4.83
N TYR A 100 -3.16 7.52 -4.23
CA TYR A 100 -3.62 7.87 -2.88
C TYR A 100 -5.16 7.88 -2.79
N GLU A 101 -5.81 8.48 -3.79
CA GLU A 101 -7.27 8.53 -3.84
C GLU A 101 -7.89 7.13 -4.00
N ALA A 102 -7.31 6.23 -4.79
CA ALA A 102 -7.76 4.84 -4.89
C ALA A 102 -7.66 4.08 -3.55
N HIS A 103 -6.60 4.33 -2.78
CA HIS A 103 -6.45 3.75 -1.44
C HIS A 103 -7.52 4.27 -0.46
N VAL A 104 -7.87 5.55 -0.59
CA VAL A 104 -8.80 6.24 0.33
C VAL A 104 -10.26 6.01 -0.05
N ARG A 105 -10.63 6.19 -1.32
CA ARG A 105 -12.02 6.12 -1.83
C ARG A 105 -12.42 4.69 -2.17
N ASP A 106 -11.64 4.03 -3.01
CA ASP A 106 -11.99 2.72 -3.56
C ASP A 106 -11.55 1.57 -2.64
N LYS A 107 -10.79 1.89 -1.59
CA LYS A 107 -10.21 0.92 -0.65
C LYS A 107 -9.43 -0.17 -1.41
N ARG A 108 -8.71 0.26 -2.44
CA ARG A 108 -7.98 -0.59 -3.37
C ARG A 108 -6.57 -0.05 -3.60
N CYS A 109 -5.61 -0.95 -3.71
CA CYS A 109 -4.26 -0.63 -4.16
C CYS A 109 -4.14 -0.99 -5.66
N PRO A 110 -3.93 -0.02 -6.56
CA PRO A 110 -3.81 -0.27 -8.00
C PRO A 110 -2.72 -1.31 -8.34
N ALA A 111 -1.55 -1.18 -7.72
CA ALA A 111 -0.42 -2.11 -7.86
C ALA A 111 -0.62 -3.46 -7.12
N GLY A 112 -1.61 -3.55 -6.23
CA GLY A 112 -1.87 -4.77 -5.47
C GLY A 112 -0.73 -5.19 -4.53
N VAL A 113 -0.03 -4.21 -3.95
CA VAL A 113 1.05 -4.41 -2.97
C VAL A 113 0.50 -4.35 -1.54
N CYS A 114 -0.36 -3.39 -1.24
CA CYS A 114 -0.90 -3.19 0.12
C CYS A 114 -1.87 -4.31 0.51
N LYS A 115 -1.40 -5.24 1.35
CA LYS A 115 -2.13 -6.47 1.73
C LYS A 115 -3.55 -6.21 2.26
N LYS A 116 -3.77 -5.15 3.04
CA LYS A 116 -5.10 -4.83 3.61
C LYS A 116 -6.10 -4.36 2.55
N LEU A 117 -5.63 -3.88 1.39
CA LEU A 117 -6.45 -3.41 0.28
C LEU A 117 -6.62 -4.43 -0.84
N LEU A 118 -6.02 -5.61 -0.70
CA LEU A 118 -6.17 -6.67 -1.70
C LEU A 118 -7.57 -7.27 -1.66
N ARG A 119 -8.11 -7.55 -2.85
CA ARG A 119 -9.27 -8.41 -3.04
C ARG A 119 -8.89 -9.51 -4.01
N TYR A 120 -9.21 -10.75 -3.70
CA TYR A 120 -9.03 -11.86 -4.62
C TYR A 120 -10.39 -12.21 -5.23
N GLN A 121 -10.42 -12.41 -6.54
CA GLN A 121 -11.61 -12.84 -7.26
C GLN A 121 -11.26 -14.01 -8.18
N ILE A 122 -12.20 -14.94 -8.33
CA ILE A 122 -12.08 -16.07 -9.27
C ILE A 122 -12.91 -15.74 -10.51
N VAL A 123 -12.25 -15.75 -11.67
CA VAL A 123 -12.87 -15.56 -12.98
C VAL A 123 -13.51 -16.89 -13.40
N ALA A 124 -14.84 -16.89 -13.51
CA ALA A 124 -15.61 -18.10 -13.78
C ALA A 124 -15.17 -18.80 -15.07
N ASP A 125 -14.94 -18.04 -16.14
CA ASP A 125 -14.58 -18.57 -17.46
C ASP A 125 -13.23 -19.32 -17.48
N LYS A 126 -12.30 -18.88 -16.63
CA LYS A 126 -10.97 -19.50 -16.50
C LYS A 126 -10.97 -20.65 -15.49
N CYS A 127 -11.93 -20.69 -14.57
CA CYS A 127 -11.97 -21.68 -13.51
C CYS A 127 -12.47 -23.04 -14.04
N LYS A 128 -11.65 -24.09 -13.90
CA LYS A 128 -12.03 -25.47 -14.27
C LYS A 128 -12.66 -26.28 -13.13
N GLY A 129 -12.93 -25.66 -11.98
CA GLY A 129 -13.54 -26.34 -10.84
C GLY A 129 -12.71 -27.47 -10.24
N CYS A 130 -11.37 -27.33 -10.22
CA CYS A 130 -10.44 -28.36 -9.72
C CYS A 130 -10.34 -28.44 -8.18
N THR A 131 -10.99 -27.55 -7.44
CA THR A 131 -11.01 -27.47 -5.96
C THR A 131 -9.68 -27.18 -5.26
N LEU A 132 -8.57 -27.03 -5.99
CA LEU A 132 -7.24 -26.84 -5.39
C LEU A 132 -7.14 -25.55 -4.57
N CYS A 133 -7.80 -24.47 -5.01
CA CYS A 133 -7.83 -23.20 -4.27
C CYS A 133 -8.57 -23.34 -2.93
N ALA A 134 -9.72 -24.01 -2.91
CA ALA A 134 -10.51 -24.21 -1.70
C ALA A 134 -9.79 -25.12 -0.68
N ARG A 135 -9.18 -26.21 -1.14
CA ARG A 135 -8.43 -27.13 -0.25
C ARG A 135 -7.22 -26.50 0.41
N ASN A 136 -6.55 -25.56 -0.26
CA ASN A 136 -5.39 -24.86 0.28
C ASN A 136 -5.75 -23.54 0.98
N CYS A 137 -7.03 -23.21 1.13
CA CYS A 137 -7.43 -22.01 1.83
C CYS A 137 -7.31 -22.24 3.35
N PRO A 138 -6.44 -21.51 4.07
CA PRO A 138 -6.19 -21.75 5.50
C PRO A 138 -7.40 -21.43 6.39
N VAL A 139 -8.33 -20.62 5.88
CA VAL A 139 -9.52 -20.13 6.60
C VAL A 139 -10.84 -20.61 5.96
N GLY A 140 -10.77 -21.50 4.96
CA GLY A 140 -11.96 -22.03 4.30
C GLY A 140 -12.85 -20.97 3.62
N ALA A 141 -12.26 -19.86 3.17
CA ALA A 141 -12.98 -18.73 2.56
C ALA A 141 -13.41 -18.95 1.11
N ILE A 142 -13.31 -20.17 0.56
CA ILE A 142 -13.62 -20.43 -0.86
C ILE A 142 -14.66 -21.55 -0.94
N THR A 143 -15.77 -21.26 -1.61
CA THR A 143 -16.87 -22.20 -1.86
C THR A 143 -16.90 -22.60 -3.34
N GLY A 144 -17.42 -23.79 -3.63
CA GLY A 144 -17.55 -24.32 -4.99
C GLY A 144 -17.46 -25.85 -5.04
N SER A 145 -18.10 -26.45 -6.04
CA SER A 145 -18.11 -27.90 -6.26
C SER A 145 -17.16 -28.30 -7.38
N VAL A 146 -16.95 -29.61 -7.53
CA VAL A 146 -16.16 -30.16 -8.65
C VAL A 146 -16.83 -29.79 -9.98
N LYS A 147 -16.03 -29.30 -10.94
CA LYS A 147 -16.48 -28.77 -12.25
C LYS A 147 -17.33 -27.49 -12.21
N GLU A 148 -17.51 -26.87 -11.04
CA GLU A 148 -18.18 -25.57 -10.91
C GLU A 148 -17.17 -24.44 -10.62
N PRO A 149 -17.42 -23.22 -11.12
CA PRO A 149 -16.66 -22.04 -10.72
C PRO A 149 -16.69 -21.83 -9.21
N HIS A 150 -15.51 -21.59 -8.64
CA HIS A 150 -15.38 -21.33 -7.21
C HIS A 150 -15.55 -19.83 -6.91
N VAL A 151 -16.02 -19.50 -5.72
CA VAL A 151 -16.24 -18.13 -5.26
C VAL A 151 -15.50 -17.90 -3.96
N ILE A 152 -14.84 -16.76 -3.84
CA ILE A 152 -14.15 -16.34 -2.62
C ILE A 152 -15.11 -15.49 -1.79
N ASP A 153 -15.30 -15.87 -0.53
CA ASP A 153 -16.00 -15.09 0.49
C ASP A 153 -15.04 -13.98 0.99
N PRO A 154 -15.32 -12.70 0.68
CA PRO A 154 -14.44 -11.60 1.06
C PRO A 154 -14.41 -11.35 2.57
N GLU A 155 -15.44 -11.73 3.31
CA GLU A 155 -15.51 -11.51 4.77
C GLU A 155 -14.61 -12.49 5.52
N LYS A 156 -14.48 -13.72 5.01
CA LYS A 156 -13.59 -14.73 5.60
C LYS A 156 -12.15 -14.66 5.07
N CYS A 157 -11.93 -14.02 3.93
CA CYS A 157 -10.64 -14.02 3.27
C CYS A 157 -9.58 -13.21 4.05
N ILE A 158 -8.54 -13.87 4.55
CA ILE A 158 -7.38 -13.21 5.18
C ILE A 158 -6.33 -12.70 4.18
N LYS A 159 -6.67 -12.68 2.88
CA LYS A 159 -5.84 -12.12 1.80
C LYS A 159 -4.43 -12.70 1.73
N CYS A 160 -4.28 -14.01 1.99
CA CYS A 160 -2.98 -14.69 2.05
C CYS A 160 -2.34 -14.99 0.70
N GLY A 161 -3.08 -14.94 -0.42
CA GLY A 161 -2.55 -15.17 -1.77
C GLY A 161 -2.35 -16.63 -2.17
N VAL A 162 -2.46 -17.60 -1.26
CA VAL A 162 -2.26 -19.04 -1.54
C VAL A 162 -3.12 -19.55 -2.69
N CYS A 163 -4.37 -19.09 -2.77
CA CYS A 163 -5.28 -19.47 -3.86
C CYS A 163 -4.79 -19.05 -5.24
N MET A 164 -4.17 -17.87 -5.35
CA MET A 164 -3.61 -17.34 -6.59
C MET A 164 -2.35 -18.12 -6.98
N GLU A 165 -1.42 -18.33 -6.05
CA GLU A 165 -0.19 -19.09 -6.27
C GLU A 165 -0.45 -20.52 -6.76
N LYS A 166 -1.45 -21.21 -6.16
CA LYS A 166 -1.78 -22.59 -6.52
C LYS A 166 -2.65 -22.71 -7.78
N CYS A 167 -3.19 -21.61 -8.32
CA CYS A 167 -4.08 -21.67 -9.47
C CYS A 167 -3.31 -21.86 -10.79
N ARG A 168 -3.22 -23.11 -11.27
CA ARG A 168 -2.56 -23.44 -12.54
C ARG A 168 -3.22 -22.85 -13.80
N PHE A 169 -4.45 -22.36 -13.68
CA PHE A 169 -5.24 -21.84 -14.79
C PHE A 169 -5.27 -20.30 -14.86
N GLY A 170 -4.59 -19.62 -13.92
CA GLY A 170 -4.63 -18.15 -13.83
C GLY A 170 -6.06 -17.61 -13.64
N ALA A 171 -6.92 -18.38 -12.96
CA ALA A 171 -8.31 -18.02 -12.74
C ALA A 171 -8.51 -17.09 -11.54
N VAL A 172 -7.52 -16.95 -10.65
CA VAL A 172 -7.58 -16.05 -9.49
C VAL A 172 -6.85 -14.76 -9.84
N ILE A 173 -7.53 -13.62 -9.70
CA ILE A 173 -7.00 -12.28 -9.98
C ILE A 173 -7.05 -11.39 -8.74
N LYS A 174 -6.19 -10.35 -8.70
CA LYS A 174 -6.30 -9.24 -7.75
C LYS A 174 -7.35 -8.27 -8.32
N ALA A 175 -8.45 -8.09 -7.62
CA ALA A 175 -9.57 -7.24 -8.00
C ALA A 175 -9.53 -5.89 -7.29
#